data_AF-A0AAW0CZG9-F1
#
_entry.id   AF-A0AAW0CZG9-F1
#
_cell.length_a   1.000
_cell.length_b   1.000
_cell.length_c   1.000
_cell.angle_alpha   90.00
_cell.angle_beta   90.00
_cell.angle_gamma   90.00
#
_symmetry.space_group_name_H-M   'P 1'
#
loop_
_entity.id
_entity.type
_entity.pdbx_description
1 polymer ?
#
loop_
_entity_poly.entity_id
_entity_poly.type
_entity_poly.pdbx_seq_one_letter_code
_entity_poly.pdbx_strand_id
1 'polypeptide(L)'
;MSLLQDITSPSKQTSWGTTATVHPLSVTQTTHGECFTSAEHFYFEGFEDGLRRREAEVASLQNQLNQAGFEIVQLKLKNQNLEEENQASRASEAIVSDDIDTSSNGSASSFIRVPPPSPTMTFPPSRSNNRYGIPNYLSVFRSREAETALKELMEKARQMDARSLTRIKNMCREAHATPRDSKSWAQSFILSEWRNPPELAPPNTRDPAKPALPNPRMGDSFESWYEYYSIHSSSLPRGVRKDTQGRPWKPDLRASRLAAQLRPLQTSPAATRTEFNYYLIELLGTSGEYQRVVSRRGLRIATKLSPQPYDGPSPVTIEDVVLHMAACGVTYEIVRDDLEPWSRQYKAVGTTFGPKST
;
A
#
# COMPACT_ATOMS: atom_id res chain seq x y z
N MET A 1 -0.09 -23.70 -75.16
CA MET A 1 0.15 -22.32 -74.68
C MET A 1 -0.14 -22.34 -73.19
N SER A 2 0.89 -22.44 -72.35
CA SER A 2 1.45 -21.33 -71.53
C SER A 2 0.38 -20.67 -70.64
N LEU A 3 0.56 -20.42 -69.35
CA LEU A 3 1.57 -20.74 -68.34
C LEU A 3 0.95 -20.28 -67.02
N LEU A 4 1.36 -20.91 -65.91
CA LEU A 4 1.20 -20.47 -64.52
C LEU A 4 1.36 -18.96 -64.32
N GLN A 5 0.66 -18.39 -63.33
CA GLN A 5 1.32 -17.48 -62.38
C GLN A 5 0.60 -17.36 -61.03
N ASP A 6 1.40 -17.65 -60.02
CA ASP A 6 1.20 -17.52 -58.59
C ASP A 6 1.03 -16.06 -58.14
N ILE A 7 0.25 -15.84 -57.08
CA ILE A 7 0.40 -14.67 -56.21
C ILE A 7 0.48 -15.16 -54.76
N THR A 8 1.71 -15.50 -54.36
CA THR A 8 2.13 -15.58 -52.96
C THR A 8 2.33 -14.16 -52.40
N SER A 9 1.65 -13.85 -51.30
CA SER A 9 1.91 -12.65 -50.48
C SER A 9 2.87 -12.98 -49.34
N PRO A 10 3.99 -12.25 -49.15
CA PRO A 10 4.87 -12.46 -48.00
C PRO A 10 4.41 -11.63 -46.78
N SER A 11 4.12 -12.32 -45.68
CA SER A 11 3.95 -11.69 -44.36
C SER A 11 5.32 -11.24 -43.84
N LYS A 12 5.49 -9.95 -43.60
CA LYS A 12 6.68 -9.41 -42.92
C LYS A 12 6.58 -9.68 -41.41
N GLN A 13 7.29 -10.69 -40.95
CA GLN A 13 7.71 -10.81 -39.55
C GLN A 13 8.70 -9.69 -39.24
N THR A 14 8.36 -8.82 -38.28
CA THR A 14 9.31 -7.88 -37.66
C THR A 14 9.74 -8.48 -36.33
N SER A 15 10.95 -9.04 -36.30
CA SER A 15 11.62 -9.44 -35.07
C SER A 15 12.25 -8.21 -34.41
N TRP A 16 11.79 -7.85 -33.22
CA TRP A 16 12.53 -6.96 -32.32
C TRP A 16 13.05 -7.80 -31.15
N GLY A 17 14.22 -8.41 -31.35
CA GLY A 17 15.04 -8.93 -30.27
C GLY A 17 16.07 -7.86 -29.89
N THR A 18 15.76 -7.05 -28.88
CA THR A 18 16.75 -6.14 -28.27
C THR A 18 17.18 -6.74 -26.95
N THR A 19 18.26 -7.52 -26.98
CA THR A 19 18.95 -8.00 -25.78
C THR A 19 19.68 -6.81 -25.15
N ALA A 20 19.12 -6.24 -24.09
CA ALA A 20 19.78 -5.21 -23.30
C ALA A 20 20.83 -5.86 -22.39
N THR A 21 22.09 -5.82 -22.83
CA THR A 21 23.24 -6.17 -21.99
C THR A 21 23.44 -5.07 -20.95
N VAL A 22 23.09 -5.35 -19.69
CA VAL A 22 23.36 -4.46 -18.56
C VAL A 22 24.85 -4.57 -18.22
N HIS A 23 25.63 -3.55 -18.58
CA HIS A 23 26.99 -3.42 -18.09
C HIS A 23 26.96 -2.95 -16.62
N PRO A 24 27.70 -3.60 -15.71
CA PRO A 24 27.84 -3.13 -14.34
C PRO A 24 28.57 -1.78 -14.33
N LEU A 25 27.93 -0.77 -13.74
CA LEU A 25 28.54 0.52 -13.46
C LEU A 25 29.66 0.33 -12.42
N SER A 26 30.90 0.32 -12.89
CA SER A 26 32.07 0.41 -12.03
C SER A 26 32.10 1.79 -11.37
N VAL A 27 31.67 1.85 -10.10
CA VAL A 27 31.82 3.05 -9.26
C VAL A 27 33.29 3.19 -8.90
N THR A 28 33.97 4.14 -9.53
CA THR A 28 35.32 4.56 -9.16
C THR A 28 35.27 5.27 -7.81
N GLN A 29 35.70 4.58 -6.76
CA GLN A 29 35.92 5.17 -5.43
C GLN A 29 36.98 6.25 -5.53
N THR A 30 36.55 7.51 -5.49
CA THR A 30 37.44 8.66 -5.36
C THR A 30 37.64 8.89 -3.87
N THR A 31 38.78 8.47 -3.33
CA THR A 31 39.14 8.60 -1.92
C THR A 31 39.49 10.06 -1.59
N HIS A 32 38.47 10.90 -1.35
CA HIS A 32 38.66 12.15 -0.64
C HIS A 32 38.30 11.92 0.83
N GLY A 33 39.30 12.10 1.70
CA GLY A 33 39.19 11.94 3.15
C GLY A 33 38.41 13.10 3.78
N GLU A 34 37.11 13.16 3.52
CA GLU A 34 36.19 14.02 4.26
C GLU A 34 35.74 13.30 5.53
N CYS A 35 35.91 13.98 6.66
CA CYS A 35 35.50 13.49 7.98
C CYS A 35 33.97 13.49 8.06
N PHE A 36 33.34 12.42 7.59
CA PHE A 36 31.90 12.22 7.71
C PHE A 36 31.52 12.25 9.19
N THR A 37 30.51 13.05 9.51
CA THR A 37 29.96 13.05 10.87
C THR A 37 29.38 11.66 11.16
N SER A 38 29.47 11.18 12.40
CA SER A 38 29.01 9.82 12.74
C SER A 38 27.55 9.57 12.33
N ALA A 39 26.72 10.61 12.27
CA ALA A 39 25.34 10.56 11.82
C ALA A 39 25.17 10.21 10.33
N GLU A 40 26.06 10.69 9.45
CA GLU A 40 26.03 10.41 8.02
C GLU A 40 26.45 8.97 7.71
N HIS A 41 27.44 8.45 8.46
CA HIS A 41 27.87 7.06 8.35
C HIS A 41 26.72 6.08 8.68
N PHE A 42 25.97 6.35 9.75
CA PHE A 42 24.82 5.50 10.12
C PHE A 42 23.65 5.59 9.14
N TYR A 43 23.52 6.69 8.40
CA TYR A 43 22.49 6.81 7.35
C TYR A 43 22.87 5.97 6.12
N PHE A 44 24.14 6.03 5.72
CA PHE A 44 24.65 5.32 4.55
C PHE A 44 24.59 3.79 4.75
N GLU A 45 25.06 3.29 5.90
CA GLU A 45 24.99 1.85 6.20
C GLU A 45 23.55 1.31 6.19
N GLY A 46 22.60 2.05 6.78
CA GLY A 46 21.20 1.63 6.80
C GLY A 46 20.55 1.60 5.42
N PHE A 47 20.95 2.52 4.54
CA PHE A 47 20.51 2.57 3.16
C PHE A 47 21.06 1.38 2.34
N GLU A 48 22.37 1.10 2.44
CA GLU A 48 22.98 -0.05 1.76
C GLU A 48 22.42 -1.39 2.26
N ASP A 49 22.16 -1.52 3.56
CA ASP A 49 21.48 -2.70 4.12
C ASP A 49 20.03 -2.82 3.63
N GLY A 50 19.36 -1.70 3.38
CA GLY A 50 18.06 -1.66 2.72
C GLY A 50 18.13 -2.15 1.28
N LEU A 51 19.14 -1.68 0.53
CA LEU A 51 19.34 -2.04 -0.87
C LEU A 51 19.67 -3.52 -1.04
N ARG A 52 20.62 -4.06 -0.26
CA ARG A 52 21.00 -5.48 -0.26
C ARG A 52 19.81 -6.40 0.03
N ARG A 53 18.90 -5.98 0.92
CA ARG A 53 17.68 -6.75 1.22
C ARG A 53 16.72 -6.77 0.05
N ARG A 54 16.54 -5.63 -0.62
CA ARG A 54 15.69 -5.56 -1.82
C ARG A 54 16.26 -6.42 -2.94
N GLU A 55 17.57 -6.41 -3.13
CA GLU A 55 18.24 -7.28 -4.11
C GLU A 55 18.04 -8.77 -3.77
N ALA A 56 18.18 -9.16 -2.49
CA ALA A 56 17.93 -10.52 -2.04
C ALA A 56 16.44 -10.94 -2.22
N GLU A 57 15.50 -10.03 -1.98
CA GLU A 57 14.07 -10.26 -2.21
C GLU A 57 13.76 -10.43 -3.70
N VAL A 58 14.30 -9.57 -4.56
CA VAL A 58 14.17 -9.69 -6.02
C VAL A 58 14.78 -11.00 -6.51
N ALA A 59 15.95 -11.40 -6.02
CA ALA A 59 16.56 -12.69 -6.35
C ALA A 59 15.70 -13.88 -5.91
N SER A 60 15.09 -13.80 -4.71
CA SER A 60 14.16 -14.83 -4.22
C SER A 60 12.91 -14.92 -5.09
N LEU A 61 12.31 -13.79 -5.46
CA LEU A 61 11.13 -13.76 -6.33
C LEU A 61 11.45 -14.28 -7.73
N GLN A 62 12.62 -13.95 -8.28
CA GLN A 62 13.09 -14.48 -9.56
C GLN A 62 13.24 -16.00 -9.51
N ASN A 63 13.78 -16.54 -8.42
CA ASN A 63 13.89 -17.99 -8.21
C ASN A 63 12.51 -18.65 -8.12
N GLN A 64 11.55 -18.06 -7.41
CA GLN A 64 10.18 -18.57 -7.34
C GLN A 64 9.49 -18.54 -8.71
N LEU A 65 9.66 -17.47 -9.49
CA LEU A 65 9.13 -17.37 -10.85
C LEU A 65 9.70 -18.45 -11.76
N ASN A 66 11.02 -18.68 -11.70
CA ASN A 66 11.68 -19.74 -12.46
C ASN A 66 11.17 -21.14 -12.05
N GLN A 67 11.00 -21.38 -10.75
CA GLN A 67 10.47 -22.64 -10.23
C GLN A 67 9.03 -22.88 -10.70
N ALA A 68 8.17 -21.86 -10.62
CA ALA A 68 6.79 -21.93 -11.13
C ALA A 68 6.76 -22.15 -12.65
N GLY A 69 7.68 -21.52 -13.39
CA GLY A 69 7.83 -21.74 -14.83
C GLY A 69 8.17 -23.20 -15.17
N PHE A 70 9.08 -23.82 -14.42
CA PHE A 70 9.43 -25.23 -14.57
C PHE A 70 8.25 -26.16 -14.26
N GLU A 71 7.51 -25.87 -13.20
CA GLU A 71 6.31 -26.62 -12.81
C GLU A 71 5.21 -26.55 -13.87
N ILE A 72 4.98 -25.37 -14.46
CA ILE A 72 4.02 -25.19 -15.57
C ILE A 72 4.41 -26.05 -16.78
N VAL A 73 5.70 -26.11 -17.14
CA VAL A 73 6.18 -26.93 -18.26
C VAL A 73 5.96 -28.42 -17.96
N GLN A 74 6.28 -28.86 -16.74
CA GLN A 74 6.05 -30.25 -16.32
C GLN A 74 4.57 -30.63 -16.36
N LEU A 75 3.68 -29.76 -15.86
CA LEU A 75 2.24 -29.99 -15.88
C LEU A 75 1.69 -30.03 -17.31
N LYS A 76 2.17 -29.17 -18.21
CA LYS A 76 1.80 -29.20 -19.63
C LYS A 76 2.20 -30.50 -20.31
N LEU A 77 3.43 -30.97 -20.07
CA LEU A 77 3.90 -32.25 -20.62
C LEU A 77 3.07 -33.42 -20.09
N LYS A 78 2.74 -33.41 -18.78
CA LYS A 78 1.89 -34.43 -18.18
C LYS A 78 0.48 -34.43 -18.77
N ASN A 79 -0.12 -33.25 -18.97
CA ASN A 79 -1.43 -33.14 -19.60
C ASN A 79 -1.42 -33.66 -21.03
N GLN A 80 -0.38 -33.35 -21.81
CA GLN A 80 -0.23 -33.88 -23.16
C GLN A 80 -0.16 -35.42 -23.17
N ASN A 81 0.66 -36.02 -22.29
CA ASN A 81 0.75 -37.47 -22.20
C ASN A 81 -0.59 -38.12 -21.83
N LEU A 82 -1.35 -37.50 -20.91
CA LEU A 82 -2.68 -37.96 -20.53
C LEU A 82 -3.70 -37.81 -21.66
N GLU A 83 -3.59 -36.78 -22.49
CA GLU A 83 -4.43 -36.60 -23.68
C GLU A 83 -4.14 -37.69 -24.72
N GLU A 84 -2.86 -38.02 -24.96
CA GLU A 84 -2.43 -39.09 -25.86
C GLU A 84 -2.92 -40.47 -25.36
N GLU A 85 -2.79 -40.75 -24.05
CA GLU A 85 -3.27 -42.00 -23.44
C GLU A 85 -4.81 -42.14 -23.52
N ASN A 86 -5.55 -41.04 -23.29
CA ASN A 86 -7.00 -41.02 -23.45
C ASN A 86 -7.43 -41.23 -24.92
N GLN A 87 -6.70 -40.66 -25.88
CA GLN A 87 -6.97 -40.88 -27.31
C GLN A 87 -6.72 -42.33 -27.71
N ALA A 88 -5.62 -42.93 -27.25
CA ALA A 88 -5.30 -44.34 -27.50
C ALA A 88 -6.36 -45.29 -26.88
N SER A 89 -6.84 -44.98 -25.68
CA SER A 89 -7.90 -45.74 -25.01
C SER A 89 -9.21 -45.68 -25.79
N ARG A 90 -9.62 -44.49 -26.24
CA ARG A 90 -10.83 -44.31 -27.07
C ARG A 90 -10.73 -45.02 -28.42
N ALA A 91 -9.56 -45.00 -29.06
CA ALA A 91 -9.34 -45.72 -30.31
C ALA A 91 -9.45 -47.25 -30.12
N SER A 92 -8.99 -47.76 -28.97
CA SER A 92 -9.09 -49.19 -28.63
C SER A 92 -10.53 -49.61 -28.33
N GLU A 93 -11.31 -48.78 -27.64
CA GLU A 93 -12.74 -49.02 -27.39
C GLU A 93 -13.57 -49.05 -28.68
N ALA A 94 -13.25 -48.18 -29.65
CA ALA A 94 -13.95 -48.14 -30.94
C ALA A 94 -13.79 -49.43 -31.77
N ILE A 95 -12.67 -50.15 -31.61
CA ILE A 95 -12.40 -51.40 -32.35
C ILE A 95 -13.16 -52.59 -31.74
N VAL A 96 -13.50 -52.55 -30.45
CA VAL A 96 -14.16 -53.66 -29.75
C VAL A 96 -15.69 -53.60 -29.86
N SER A 97 -16.25 -52.47 -30.29
CA SER A 97 -17.70 -52.22 -30.25
C SER A 97 -18.48 -52.65 -31.50
N ASP A 98 -17.84 -53.27 -32.51
CA ASP A 98 -18.47 -53.61 -33.79
C ASP A 98 -18.97 -55.07 -33.90
N ASP A 99 -18.88 -55.88 -32.84
CA ASP A 99 -19.10 -57.34 -32.96
C ASP A 99 -19.99 -58.00 -31.89
N ILE A 100 -20.80 -57.25 -31.12
CA ILE A 100 -21.70 -57.85 -30.12
C ILE A 100 -23.11 -57.29 -30.22
N ASP A 101 -23.85 -57.84 -31.18
CA ASP A 101 -25.30 -57.75 -31.26
C ASP A 101 -25.89 -58.99 -30.56
N THR A 102 -25.88 -59.05 -29.22
CA THR A 102 -26.67 -60.06 -28.49
C THR A 102 -27.02 -59.63 -27.05
N SER A 103 -28.29 -59.25 -26.88
CA SER A 103 -29.17 -59.54 -25.74
C SER A 103 -28.53 -59.99 -24.42
N SER A 104 -28.67 -59.20 -23.36
CA SER A 104 -29.45 -59.60 -22.16
C SER A 104 -29.29 -58.65 -20.97
N ASN A 105 -30.42 -58.51 -20.27
CA ASN A 105 -30.58 -57.96 -18.92
C ASN A 105 -29.47 -58.36 -17.94
N GLY A 106 -29.00 -57.39 -17.15
CA GLY A 106 -28.22 -57.70 -15.95
C GLY A 106 -27.89 -56.46 -15.13
N SER A 107 -28.63 -56.26 -14.04
CA SER A 107 -28.30 -55.30 -12.98
C SER A 107 -26.86 -55.49 -12.49
N ALA A 108 -26.08 -54.41 -12.40
CA ALA A 108 -24.82 -54.44 -11.65
C ALA A 108 -24.57 -53.11 -10.91
N SER A 109 -24.51 -53.27 -9.60
CA SER A 109 -24.18 -52.34 -8.52
C SER A 109 -22.95 -51.47 -8.80
N SER A 110 -23.13 -50.14 -8.71
CA SER A 110 -22.03 -49.17 -8.74
C SER A 110 -21.34 -49.09 -7.36
N PHE A 111 -20.11 -49.61 -7.28
CA PHE A 111 -19.24 -49.35 -6.13
C PHE A 111 -18.48 -48.04 -6.35
N ILE A 112 -18.84 -47.02 -5.57
CA ILE A 112 -18.12 -45.74 -5.49
C ILE A 112 -16.75 -46.00 -4.84
N ARG A 113 -15.68 -45.89 -5.62
CA ARG A 113 -14.30 -46.02 -5.15
C ARG A 113 -13.80 -44.65 -4.66
N VAL A 114 -13.69 -44.48 -3.35
CA VAL A 114 -13.14 -43.27 -2.71
C VAL A 114 -11.61 -43.25 -2.91
N PRO A 115 -11.02 -42.18 -3.47
CA PRO A 115 -9.59 -42.08 -3.66
C PRO A 115 -8.84 -41.90 -2.31
N PRO A 116 -7.60 -42.42 -2.20
CA PRO A 116 -6.81 -42.35 -0.98
C PRO A 116 -6.41 -40.90 -0.63
N PRO A 117 -6.31 -40.55 0.67
CA PRO A 117 -5.92 -39.21 1.11
C PRO A 117 -4.48 -38.89 0.67
N SER A 118 -4.31 -37.76 0.00
CA SER A 118 -3.00 -37.27 -0.42
C SER A 118 -2.09 -37.01 0.79
N PRO A 119 -0.77 -37.29 0.68
CA PRO A 119 0.16 -37.11 1.78
C PRO A 119 0.22 -35.65 2.23
N THR A 120 -0.10 -35.41 3.49
CA THR A 120 0.03 -34.10 4.13
C THR A 120 1.51 -33.73 4.18
N MET A 121 1.93 -32.77 3.35
CA MET A 121 3.27 -32.22 3.43
C MET A 121 3.41 -31.40 4.72
N THR A 122 4.06 -31.98 5.72
CA THR A 122 4.45 -31.29 6.95
C THR A 122 5.59 -30.33 6.62
N PHE A 123 5.27 -29.06 6.38
CA PHE A 123 6.30 -28.03 6.23
C PHE A 123 7.02 -27.82 7.57
N PRO A 124 8.37 -27.76 7.58
CA PRO A 124 9.11 -27.48 8.81
C PRO A 124 8.70 -26.11 9.35
N PRO A 125 8.58 -25.94 10.69
CA PRO A 125 8.21 -24.67 11.27
C PRO A 125 9.21 -23.60 10.83
N SER A 126 8.74 -22.66 10.02
CA SER A 126 9.49 -21.49 9.59
C SER A 126 10.10 -20.86 10.84
N ARG A 127 11.43 -20.82 10.93
CA ARG A 127 12.15 -20.19 12.04
C ARG A 127 11.63 -18.77 12.17
N SER A 128 10.74 -18.55 13.15
CA SER A 128 10.11 -17.26 13.38
C SER A 128 11.21 -16.23 13.51
N ASN A 129 11.21 -15.25 12.60
CA ASN A 129 12.27 -14.29 12.41
C ASN A 129 12.29 -13.30 13.59
N ASN A 130 12.79 -13.75 14.74
CA ASN A 130 12.65 -13.09 16.04
C ASN A 130 13.75 -12.03 16.25
N ARG A 131 14.10 -11.29 15.19
CA ARG A 131 15.19 -10.31 15.16
C ARG A 131 15.04 -9.24 16.26
N TYR A 132 13.80 -8.88 16.55
CA TYR A 132 13.44 -7.90 17.58
C TYR A 132 12.91 -8.53 18.87
N GLY A 133 12.99 -9.85 19.05
CA GLY A 133 12.35 -10.51 20.21
C GLY A 133 10.86 -10.18 20.33
N ILE A 134 10.26 -9.69 19.23
CA ILE A 134 8.85 -9.35 19.10
C ILE A 134 8.28 -10.42 18.17
N PRO A 135 7.41 -11.30 18.69
CA PRO A 135 6.74 -12.31 17.87
C PRO A 135 6.07 -11.64 16.67
N ASN A 136 6.22 -12.24 15.48
CA ASN A 136 5.49 -11.82 14.28
C ASN A 136 5.64 -10.34 13.91
N TYR A 137 6.79 -9.71 14.17
CA TYR A 137 7.02 -8.29 13.84
C TYR A 137 6.78 -7.93 12.35
N LEU A 138 7.10 -8.84 11.44
CA LEU A 138 6.87 -8.66 9.99
C LEU A 138 5.47 -9.10 9.54
N SER A 139 4.61 -9.56 10.47
CA SER A 139 3.25 -9.95 10.14
C SER A 139 2.42 -8.74 9.71
N VAL A 140 1.60 -8.96 8.70
CA VAL A 140 0.55 -8.03 8.27
C VAL A 140 -0.57 -7.98 9.32
N PHE A 141 -0.77 -9.06 10.07
CA PHE A 141 -1.81 -9.18 11.08
C PHE A 141 -1.33 -8.76 12.46
N ARG A 142 -2.20 -8.02 13.15
CA ARG A 142 -2.06 -7.68 14.57
C ARG A 142 -2.11 -8.94 15.43
N SER A 143 -1.10 -9.12 16.28
CA SER A 143 -1.12 -10.10 17.38
C SER A 143 -1.07 -9.34 18.71
N ARG A 144 -1.86 -9.82 19.69
CA ARG A 144 -1.91 -9.21 21.03
C ARG A 144 -0.56 -9.33 21.74
N GLU A 145 0.15 -10.44 21.53
CA GLU A 145 1.49 -10.65 22.08
C GLU A 145 2.49 -9.64 21.49
N ALA A 146 2.46 -9.45 20.17
CA ALA A 146 3.33 -8.50 19.47
C ALA A 146 3.09 -7.06 19.94
N GLU A 147 1.83 -6.67 20.12
CA GLU A 147 1.45 -5.35 20.63
C GLU A 147 1.92 -5.11 22.06
N THR A 148 1.75 -6.10 22.94
CA THR A 148 2.18 -6.00 24.33
C THR A 148 3.69 -5.85 24.40
N ALA A 149 4.43 -6.68 23.66
CA ALA A 149 5.89 -6.59 23.58
C ALA A 149 6.38 -5.24 23.02
N LEU A 150 5.70 -4.68 22.01
CA LEU A 150 6.00 -3.34 21.47
C LEU A 150 5.76 -2.25 22.51
N LYS A 151 4.63 -2.27 23.22
CA LYS A 151 4.30 -1.29 24.26
C LYS A 151 5.30 -1.33 25.40
N GLU A 152 5.69 -2.52 25.86
CA GLU A 152 6.73 -2.69 26.89
C GLU A 152 8.10 -2.17 26.41
N LEU A 153 8.47 -2.46 25.16
CA LEU A 153 9.72 -1.97 24.58
C LEU A 153 9.73 -0.44 24.48
N MET A 154 8.62 0.17 24.04
CA MET A 154 8.47 1.62 24.01
C MET A 154 8.55 2.22 25.42
N GLU A 155 7.92 1.59 26.41
CA GLU A 155 7.93 2.10 27.78
C GLU A 155 9.34 2.09 28.37
N LYS A 156 10.09 1.00 28.20
CA LYS A 156 11.51 0.93 28.58
C LYS A 156 12.34 1.99 27.85
N ALA A 157 12.09 2.20 26.57
CA ALA A 157 12.77 3.22 25.78
C ALA A 157 12.45 4.65 26.28
N ARG A 158 11.24 4.92 26.78
CA ARG A 158 10.88 6.20 27.44
C ARG A 158 11.60 6.39 28.77
N GLN A 159 11.84 5.31 29.50
CA GLN A 159 12.66 5.30 30.71
C GLN A 159 14.16 5.40 30.41
N MET A 160 14.54 5.79 29.19
CA MET A 160 15.92 5.97 28.74
C MET A 160 16.76 4.69 28.80
N ASP A 161 16.15 3.51 28.77
CA ASP A 161 16.88 2.24 28.60
C ASP A 161 17.58 2.23 27.22
N ALA A 162 18.90 2.33 27.23
CA ALA A 162 19.71 2.52 26.02
C ALA A 162 19.49 1.42 24.97
N ARG A 163 19.30 0.17 25.42
CA ARG A 163 19.07 -0.98 24.53
C ARG A 163 17.70 -0.89 23.86
N SER A 164 16.65 -0.66 24.63
CA SER A 164 15.28 -0.54 24.13
C SER A 164 15.14 0.67 23.20
N LEU A 165 15.76 1.80 23.56
CA LEU A 165 15.76 3.01 22.74
C LEU A 165 16.45 2.78 21.38
N THR A 166 17.63 2.17 21.38
CA THR A 166 18.34 1.81 20.14
C THR A 166 17.48 0.91 19.27
N ARG A 167 16.80 -0.07 19.87
CA ARG A 167 15.91 -0.98 19.15
C ARG A 167 14.75 -0.26 18.51
N ILE A 168 14.05 0.59 19.25
CA ILE A 168 12.94 1.40 18.74
C ILE A 168 13.40 2.33 17.61
N LYS A 169 14.56 3.00 17.75
CA LYS A 169 15.13 3.85 16.69
C LYS A 169 15.39 3.05 15.41
N ASN A 170 15.96 1.85 15.52
CA ASN A 170 16.21 0.98 14.38
C ASN A 170 14.91 0.52 13.72
N MET A 171 13.89 0.17 14.51
CA MET A 171 12.58 -0.22 13.99
C MET A 171 11.85 0.95 13.33
N CYS A 172 11.91 2.16 13.87
CA CYS A 172 11.40 3.38 13.23
C CYS A 172 12.12 3.64 11.90
N ARG A 173 13.45 3.53 11.87
CA ARG A 173 14.25 3.70 10.65
C ARG A 173 13.83 2.69 9.58
N GLU A 174 13.71 1.43 9.96
CA GLU A 174 13.23 0.36 9.08
C GLU A 174 11.82 0.69 8.55
N ALA A 175 10.89 1.05 9.44
CA ALA A 175 9.52 1.39 9.06
C ALA A 175 9.45 2.60 8.11
N HIS A 176 10.33 3.60 8.27
CA HIS A 176 10.42 4.73 7.35
C HIS A 176 10.99 4.34 5.98
N ALA A 177 11.94 3.40 5.93
CA ALA A 177 12.51 2.88 4.69
C ALA A 177 11.54 1.95 3.94
N THR A 178 10.60 1.30 4.64
CA THR A 178 9.60 0.44 4.01
C THR A 178 8.54 1.28 3.26
N PRO A 179 8.28 1.02 1.96
CA PRO A 179 7.19 1.65 1.21
C PRO A 179 5.86 1.55 1.96
N ARG A 180 5.02 2.56 1.83
CA ARG A 180 3.79 2.68 2.63
C ARG A 180 2.89 1.44 2.54
N ASP A 181 2.74 0.89 1.34
CA ASP A 181 1.83 -0.25 1.09
C ASP A 181 2.45 -1.61 1.45
N SER A 182 3.74 -1.62 1.81
CA SER A 182 4.48 -2.82 2.22
C SER A 182 4.77 -2.83 3.73
N LYS A 183 4.29 -1.83 4.49
CA LYS A 183 4.54 -1.75 5.93
C LYS A 183 3.81 -2.87 6.67
N SER A 184 4.53 -3.55 7.57
CA SER A 184 3.89 -4.49 8.51
C SER A 184 2.97 -3.75 9.49
N TRP A 185 2.11 -4.51 10.19
CA TRP A 185 1.29 -3.94 11.24
C TRP A 185 2.16 -3.30 12.34
N ALA A 186 3.25 -3.98 12.75
CA ALA A 186 4.13 -3.49 13.80
C ALA A 186 4.90 -2.23 13.38
N GLN A 187 5.33 -2.15 12.12
CA GLN A 187 5.95 -0.94 11.56
C GLN A 187 4.97 0.24 11.52
N SER A 188 3.71 -0.01 11.19
CA SER A 188 2.67 1.01 11.23
C SER A 188 2.33 1.43 12.68
N PHE A 189 2.31 0.45 13.60
CA PHE A 189 2.08 0.67 15.02
C PHE A 189 3.20 1.51 15.66
N ILE A 190 4.47 1.21 15.40
CA ILE A 190 5.58 1.97 15.96
C ILE A 190 5.61 3.41 15.46
N LEU A 191 5.34 3.65 14.17
CA LEU A 191 5.27 5.00 13.63
C LEU A 191 4.09 5.82 14.17
N SER A 192 3.00 5.16 14.56
CA SER A 192 1.82 5.83 15.11
C SER A 192 1.92 6.08 16.61
N GLU A 193 2.48 5.15 17.38
CA GLU A 193 2.51 5.19 18.85
C GLU A 193 3.83 5.71 19.45
N TRP A 194 4.96 5.54 18.77
CA TRP A 194 6.24 6.05 19.28
C TRP A 194 6.30 7.58 19.20
N ARG A 195 6.77 8.21 20.28
CA ARG A 195 7.08 9.64 20.34
C ARG A 195 8.47 9.76 20.95
N ASN A 196 9.31 10.62 20.36
CA ASN A 196 10.63 10.86 20.90
C ASN A 196 10.47 11.55 22.26
N PRO A 197 11.00 10.97 23.36
CA PRO A 197 11.03 11.62 24.66
C PRO A 197 11.62 13.04 24.56
N PRO A 198 11.10 14.03 25.30
CA PRO A 198 11.60 15.41 25.26
C PRO A 198 13.10 15.49 25.60
N GLU A 199 13.61 14.58 26.42
CA GLU A 199 15.03 14.44 26.79
C GLU A 199 15.92 14.05 25.61
N LEU A 200 15.34 13.39 24.60
CA LEU A 200 16.02 12.95 23.38
C LEU A 200 15.74 13.84 22.19
N ALA A 201 14.88 14.86 22.35
CA ALA A 201 14.83 15.92 21.37
C ALA A 201 16.25 16.51 21.30
N PRO A 202 16.87 16.61 20.11
CA PRO A 202 18.14 17.30 20.01
C PRO A 202 17.97 18.66 20.69
N PRO A 203 18.94 19.13 21.50
CA PRO A 203 18.95 20.49 22.03
C PRO A 203 18.95 21.41 20.81
N ASN A 204 17.75 21.72 20.33
CA ASN A 204 17.62 22.09 18.94
C ASN A 204 18.11 23.53 18.81
N THR A 205 18.78 23.80 17.71
CA THR A 205 19.03 25.11 17.08
C THR A 205 17.75 25.93 16.81
N ARG A 206 16.62 25.54 17.39
CA ARG A 206 15.34 26.24 17.36
C ARG A 206 15.11 26.84 18.73
N ASP A 207 14.94 28.15 18.72
CA ASP A 207 14.49 29.02 19.81
C ASP A 207 14.08 28.24 21.09
N PRO A 208 14.91 28.23 22.15
CA PRO A 208 14.62 27.50 23.39
C PRO A 208 13.32 27.95 24.07
N ALA A 209 12.75 29.08 23.63
CA ALA A 209 11.43 29.53 24.06
C ALA A 209 10.27 28.70 23.49
N LYS A 210 10.48 27.86 22.45
CA LYS A 210 9.40 27.09 21.81
C LYS A 210 9.37 25.65 22.31
N PRO A 211 8.34 25.24 23.08
CA PRO A 211 8.22 23.87 23.57
C PRO A 211 8.11 22.87 22.42
N ALA A 212 8.78 21.73 22.55
CA ALA A 212 8.65 20.61 21.63
C ALA A 212 7.27 19.95 21.84
N LEU A 213 6.26 20.44 21.11
CA LEU A 213 4.93 19.83 21.15
C LEU A 213 4.93 18.49 20.40
N PRO A 214 4.37 17.42 20.97
CA PRO A 214 4.19 16.15 20.27
C PRO A 214 3.23 16.33 19.09
N ASN A 215 3.43 15.56 18.01
CA ASN A 215 2.52 15.56 16.86
C ASN A 215 1.12 15.06 17.28
N PRO A 216 0.06 15.87 17.08
CA PRO A 216 -1.30 15.51 17.47
C PRO A 216 -1.81 14.24 16.76
N ARG A 217 -2.70 13.52 17.43
CA ARG A 217 -3.43 12.35 16.93
C ARG A 217 -4.71 12.78 16.21
N MET A 218 -5.27 11.86 15.40
CA MET A 218 -6.52 12.09 14.67
C MET A 218 -7.72 12.43 15.57
N GLY A 219 -7.73 11.94 16.81
CA GLY A 219 -8.78 12.21 17.79
C GLY A 219 -8.51 13.41 18.70
N ASP A 220 -7.35 14.05 18.58
CA ASP A 220 -7.03 15.23 19.39
C ASP A 220 -7.87 16.42 18.94
N SER A 221 -8.06 17.37 19.86
CA SER A 221 -8.85 18.58 19.63
C SER A 221 -8.30 19.43 18.47
N PHE A 222 -9.17 20.24 17.87
CA PHE A 222 -8.75 21.19 16.85
C PHE A 222 -7.69 22.17 17.39
N GLU A 223 -7.81 22.57 18.64
CA GLU A 223 -6.90 23.48 19.34
C GLU A 223 -5.49 22.90 19.41
N SER A 224 -5.35 21.60 19.73
CA SER A 224 -4.07 20.90 19.75
C SER A 224 -3.39 20.90 18.37
N TRP A 225 -4.17 20.68 17.29
CA TRP A 225 -3.67 20.77 15.92
C TRP A 225 -3.24 22.19 15.55
N TYR A 226 -4.03 23.19 15.94
CA TYR A 226 -3.74 24.60 15.68
C TYR A 226 -2.45 25.06 16.37
N GLU A 227 -2.29 24.71 17.65
CA GLU A 227 -1.10 25.02 18.44
C GLU A 227 0.14 24.36 17.82
N TYR A 228 0.04 23.06 17.52
CA TYR A 228 1.13 22.31 16.89
C TYR A 228 1.61 22.95 15.60
N TYR A 229 0.69 23.27 14.68
CA TYR A 229 1.07 23.86 13.39
C TYR A 229 1.46 25.34 13.46
N SER A 230 1.08 26.05 14.52
CA SER A 230 1.58 27.41 14.79
C SER A 230 3.07 27.39 15.11
N ILE A 231 3.56 26.33 15.76
CA ILE A 231 5.00 26.13 16.01
C ILE A 231 5.68 25.48 14.80
N HIS A 232 5.04 24.48 14.20
CA HIS A 232 5.60 23.65 13.13
C HIS A 232 5.05 24.04 11.75
N SER A 233 5.25 25.30 11.35
CA SER A 233 4.63 25.83 10.12
C SER A 233 5.10 25.15 8.82
N SER A 234 6.25 24.47 8.83
CA SER A 234 6.75 23.66 7.70
C SER A 234 5.99 22.33 7.52
N SER A 235 5.26 21.89 8.55
CA SER A 235 4.49 20.64 8.54
C SER A 235 3.03 20.86 8.19
N LEU A 236 2.64 22.09 7.83
CA LEU A 236 1.26 22.44 7.48
C LEU A 236 0.70 21.52 6.39
N PRO A 237 -0.55 21.04 6.54
CA PRO A 237 -1.15 20.23 5.52
C PRO A 237 -1.43 21.08 4.28
N ARG A 238 -1.36 20.43 3.11
CA ARG A 238 -1.65 21.06 1.83
C ARG A 238 -3.02 21.76 1.83
N GLY A 239 -3.08 22.92 1.20
CA GLY A 239 -4.28 23.76 1.13
C GLY A 239 -4.54 24.63 2.36
N VAL A 240 -3.77 24.50 3.44
CA VAL A 240 -3.90 25.38 4.61
C VAL A 240 -3.02 26.62 4.45
N ARG A 241 -3.66 27.78 4.29
CA ARG A 241 -2.97 29.07 4.21
C ARG A 241 -2.40 29.48 5.57
N LYS A 242 -1.48 30.45 5.55
CA LYS A 242 -0.99 31.14 6.74
C LYS A 242 -1.71 32.47 6.92
N ASP A 243 -1.95 32.88 8.16
CA ASP A 243 -2.41 34.21 8.52
C ASP A 243 -1.26 35.24 8.45
N THR A 244 -1.55 36.50 8.77
CA THR A 244 -0.55 37.58 8.79
C THR A 244 0.55 37.39 9.83
N GLN A 245 0.35 36.50 10.80
CA GLN A 245 1.32 36.14 11.85
C GLN A 245 2.05 34.83 11.52
N GLY A 246 1.88 34.29 10.32
CA GLY A 246 2.51 33.04 9.89
C GLY A 246 1.89 31.78 10.51
N ARG A 247 0.78 31.90 11.24
CA ARG A 247 0.05 30.78 11.86
C ARG A 247 -0.94 30.17 10.89
N PRO A 248 -1.46 28.95 11.14
CA PRO A 248 -2.43 28.32 10.25
C PRO A 248 -3.72 29.15 10.15
N TRP A 249 -4.29 29.29 8.96
CA TRP A 249 -5.62 29.88 8.80
C TRP A 249 -6.67 28.92 9.36
N LYS A 250 -7.40 29.32 10.40
CA LYS A 250 -8.29 28.43 11.18
C LYS A 250 -9.34 27.71 10.34
N PRO A 251 -10.15 28.40 9.50
CA PRO A 251 -11.09 27.75 8.57
C PRO A 251 -10.47 26.64 7.72
N ASP A 252 -9.38 26.93 7.01
CA ASP A 252 -8.68 25.94 6.19
C ASP A 252 -8.17 24.75 7.00
N LEU A 253 -7.68 24.98 8.23
CA LEU A 253 -7.24 23.89 9.10
C LEU A 253 -8.42 23.02 9.55
N ARG A 254 -9.57 23.62 9.92
CA ARG A 254 -10.80 22.86 10.26
C ARG A 254 -11.25 22.01 9.08
N ALA A 255 -11.30 22.59 7.88
CA ALA A 255 -11.60 21.89 6.64
C ALA A 255 -10.63 20.71 6.39
N SER A 256 -9.33 20.94 6.54
CA SER A 256 -8.30 19.90 6.40
C SER A 256 -8.45 18.76 7.41
N ARG A 257 -8.90 19.04 8.63
CA ARG A 257 -9.16 18.01 9.67
C ARG A 257 -10.42 17.23 9.38
N LEU A 258 -11.51 17.91 9.05
CA LEU A 258 -12.75 17.26 8.63
C LEU A 258 -12.52 16.35 7.42
N ALA A 259 -11.86 16.86 6.37
CA ALA A 259 -11.51 16.07 5.19
C ALA A 259 -10.64 14.85 5.53
N ALA A 260 -9.73 14.98 6.51
CA ALA A 260 -8.91 13.85 6.94
C ALA A 260 -9.70 12.76 7.70
N GLN A 261 -10.73 13.14 8.46
CA GLN A 261 -11.61 12.21 9.17
C GLN A 261 -12.56 11.46 8.22
N LEU A 262 -12.94 12.08 7.10
CA LEU A 262 -13.80 11.46 6.08
C LEU A 262 -13.08 10.43 5.21
N ARG A 263 -11.75 10.49 5.11
CA ARG A 263 -10.95 9.61 4.25
C ARG A 263 -11.04 8.15 4.67
N PRO A 264 -10.90 7.20 3.73
CA PRO A 264 -10.78 5.79 4.08
C PRO A 264 -9.59 5.57 5.02
N LEU A 265 -9.72 4.58 5.90
CA LEU A 265 -8.68 4.20 6.85
C LEU A 265 -7.37 3.84 6.15
N GLN A 266 -6.26 3.89 6.88
CA GLN A 266 -4.98 3.50 6.32
C GLN A 266 -4.92 2.03 5.89
N THR A 267 -5.76 1.19 6.49
CA THR A 267 -5.92 -0.24 6.18
C THR A 267 -6.72 -0.48 4.90
N SER A 268 -7.43 0.52 4.37
CA SER A 268 -8.14 0.42 3.10
C SER A 268 -7.15 0.36 1.92
N PRO A 269 -7.50 -0.30 0.79
CA PRO A 269 -6.65 -0.35 -0.39
C PRO A 269 -6.16 1.03 -0.83
N ALA A 270 -4.90 1.11 -1.28
CA ALA A 270 -4.29 2.37 -1.71
C ALA A 270 -5.06 3.04 -2.87
N ALA A 271 -5.60 2.24 -3.79
CA ALA A 271 -6.44 2.72 -4.89
C ALA A 271 -7.69 3.45 -4.37
N THR A 272 -8.49 2.81 -3.49
CA THR A 272 -9.68 3.40 -2.88
C THR A 272 -9.38 4.72 -2.16
N ARG A 273 -8.26 4.79 -1.41
CA ARG A 273 -7.84 6.05 -0.75
C ARG A 273 -7.50 7.15 -1.75
N THR A 274 -6.87 6.79 -2.87
CA THR A 274 -6.45 7.74 -3.90
C THR A 274 -7.66 8.27 -4.66
N GLU A 275 -8.56 7.37 -5.10
CA GLU A 275 -9.81 7.70 -5.78
C GLU A 275 -10.72 8.55 -4.90
N PHE A 276 -10.95 8.17 -3.64
CA PHE A 276 -11.77 8.96 -2.71
C PHE A 276 -11.23 10.38 -2.54
N ASN A 277 -9.91 10.53 -2.34
CA ASN A 277 -9.31 11.85 -2.21
C ASN A 277 -9.41 12.67 -3.50
N TYR A 278 -9.26 12.03 -4.65
CA TYR A 278 -9.43 12.67 -5.95
C TYR A 278 -10.87 13.22 -6.08
N TYR A 279 -11.88 12.37 -5.93
CA TYR A 279 -13.28 12.78 -6.07
C TYR A 279 -13.72 13.78 -5.00
N LEU A 280 -13.23 13.68 -3.76
CA LEU A 280 -13.50 14.67 -2.72
C LEU A 280 -12.96 16.06 -3.11
N ILE A 281 -11.72 16.14 -3.60
CA ILE A 281 -11.11 17.41 -4.00
C ILE A 281 -11.75 17.94 -5.30
N GLU A 282 -12.13 17.07 -6.23
CA GLU A 282 -12.86 17.46 -7.45
C GLU A 282 -14.24 18.04 -7.11
N LEU A 283 -15.04 17.31 -6.32
CA LEU A 283 -16.35 17.72 -5.83
C LEU A 283 -16.30 19.08 -5.13
N LEU A 284 -15.39 19.25 -4.18
CA LEU A 284 -15.26 20.47 -3.39
C LEU A 284 -14.59 21.61 -4.16
N GLY A 285 -13.91 21.32 -5.28
CA GLY A 285 -13.24 22.33 -6.09
C GLY A 285 -14.22 23.22 -6.87
N THR A 286 -15.43 22.71 -7.12
CA THR A 286 -16.49 23.39 -7.87
C THR A 286 -17.55 23.90 -6.91
N SER A 287 -17.75 25.22 -6.86
CA SER A 287 -18.66 25.81 -5.88
C SER A 287 -20.11 25.39 -6.09
N GLY A 288 -20.78 24.96 -5.02
CA GLY A 288 -22.17 24.51 -5.03
C GLY A 288 -22.38 23.08 -5.58
N GLU A 289 -21.33 22.39 -6.04
CA GLU A 289 -21.47 21.08 -6.67
C GLU A 289 -22.03 20.03 -5.71
N TYR A 290 -21.56 20.02 -4.45
CA TYR A 290 -22.10 19.15 -3.41
C TYR A 290 -23.62 19.34 -3.24
N GLN A 291 -24.05 20.60 -3.07
CA GLN A 291 -25.47 20.94 -2.92
C GLN A 291 -26.29 20.50 -4.15
N ARG A 292 -25.75 20.69 -5.35
CA ARG A 292 -26.37 20.27 -6.61
C ARG A 292 -26.58 18.77 -6.65
N VAL A 293 -25.57 17.96 -6.30
CA VAL A 293 -25.67 16.50 -6.32
C VAL A 293 -26.61 15.98 -5.23
N VAL A 294 -26.52 16.50 -4.00
CA VAL A 294 -27.43 16.14 -2.89
C VAL A 294 -28.88 16.43 -3.27
N SER A 295 -29.18 17.62 -3.79
CA SER A 295 -30.54 18.01 -4.18
C SER A 295 -31.08 17.18 -5.33
N ARG A 296 -30.27 16.97 -6.38
CA ARG A 296 -30.64 16.17 -7.56
C ARG A 296 -30.96 14.72 -7.21
N ARG A 297 -30.24 14.15 -6.24
CA ARG A 297 -30.40 12.75 -5.79
C ARG A 297 -31.42 12.61 -4.65
N GLY A 298 -31.97 13.71 -4.12
CA GLY A 298 -32.89 13.68 -2.99
C GLY A 298 -32.23 13.11 -1.71
N LEU A 299 -30.93 13.32 -1.53
CA LEU A 299 -30.21 12.79 -0.37
C LEU A 299 -30.56 13.60 0.89
N ARG A 300 -30.72 12.90 2.01
CA ARG A 300 -30.91 13.50 3.32
C ARG A 300 -29.56 13.63 4.03
N ILE A 301 -29.21 14.85 4.43
CA ILE A 301 -28.02 15.10 5.25
C ILE A 301 -28.34 14.74 6.70
N ALA A 302 -27.47 13.98 7.36
CA ALA A 302 -27.62 13.64 8.76
C ALA A 302 -27.61 14.91 9.63
N THR A 303 -28.48 14.96 10.65
CA THR A 303 -28.69 16.17 11.46
C THR A 303 -27.48 16.54 12.33
N LYS A 304 -26.65 15.56 12.67
CA LYS A 304 -25.47 15.74 13.52
C LYS A 304 -24.21 15.46 12.72
N LEU A 305 -23.26 16.39 12.78
CA LEU A 305 -21.92 16.18 12.24
C LEU A 305 -21.21 15.08 13.05
N SER A 306 -20.98 13.95 12.41
CA SER A 306 -20.28 12.79 12.98
C SER A 306 -19.35 12.18 11.92
N PRO A 307 -18.19 12.81 11.68
CA PRO A 307 -17.27 12.36 10.63
C PRO A 307 -16.75 10.96 10.92
N GLN A 308 -16.87 10.07 9.95
CA GLN A 308 -16.32 8.71 9.99
C GLN A 308 -15.48 8.45 8.74
N PRO A 309 -14.47 7.57 8.83
CA PRO A 309 -13.73 7.12 7.66
C PRO A 309 -14.66 6.46 6.63
N TYR A 310 -14.43 6.72 5.35
CA TYR A 310 -15.15 6.03 4.28
C TYR A 310 -14.85 4.53 4.28
N ASP A 311 -15.90 3.72 4.34
CA ASP A 311 -15.89 2.26 4.32
C ASP A 311 -16.72 1.68 3.14
N GLY A 312 -17.09 2.52 2.18
CA GLY A 312 -17.89 2.15 1.02
C GLY A 312 -17.14 1.35 -0.07
N PRO A 313 -17.81 1.07 -1.20
CA PRO A 313 -17.28 0.21 -2.26
C PRO A 313 -16.09 0.82 -3.00
N SER A 314 -15.38 -0.06 -3.73
CA SER A 314 -14.33 0.26 -4.69
C SER A 314 -14.70 -0.35 -6.05
N PRO A 315 -14.55 0.36 -7.18
CA PRO A 315 -13.99 1.71 -7.33
C PRO A 315 -14.88 2.79 -6.72
N VAL A 316 -14.26 3.87 -6.22
CA VAL A 316 -14.99 4.99 -5.61
C VAL A 316 -15.55 5.91 -6.70
N THR A 317 -16.79 6.37 -6.54
CA THR A 317 -17.40 7.38 -7.44
C THR A 317 -17.62 8.72 -6.72
N ILE A 318 -17.91 9.79 -7.48
CA ILE A 318 -18.27 11.08 -6.88
C ILE A 318 -19.58 10.99 -6.09
N GLU A 319 -20.55 10.20 -6.55
CA GLU A 319 -21.77 9.90 -5.83
C GLU A 319 -21.51 9.25 -4.46
N ASP A 320 -20.57 8.29 -4.39
CA ASP A 320 -20.22 7.64 -3.13
C ASP A 320 -19.65 8.63 -2.12
N VAL A 321 -18.81 9.57 -2.57
CA VAL A 321 -18.26 10.63 -1.72
C VAL A 321 -19.36 11.55 -1.21
N VAL A 322 -20.30 11.96 -2.08
CA VAL A 322 -21.43 12.83 -1.69
C VAL A 322 -22.34 12.13 -0.68
N LEU A 323 -22.67 10.86 -0.93
CA LEU A 323 -23.48 10.03 -0.04
C LEU A 323 -22.82 9.91 1.33
N HIS A 324 -21.51 9.60 1.36
CA HIS A 324 -20.74 9.49 2.60
C HIS A 324 -20.69 10.81 3.38
N MET A 325 -20.43 11.93 2.70
CA MET A 325 -20.43 13.25 3.32
C MET A 325 -21.81 13.60 3.92
N ALA A 326 -22.89 13.33 3.19
CA ALA A 326 -24.26 13.54 3.68
C ALA A 326 -24.56 12.66 4.90
N ALA A 327 -24.17 11.38 4.88
CA ALA A 327 -24.32 10.45 5.99
C ALA A 327 -23.51 10.89 7.24
N CYS A 328 -22.34 11.51 7.04
CA CYS A 328 -21.53 12.10 8.12
C CYS A 328 -22.08 13.43 8.66
N GLY A 329 -23.17 13.97 8.09
CA GLY A 329 -23.78 15.23 8.52
C GLY A 329 -23.02 16.47 8.06
N VAL A 330 -22.28 16.39 6.95
CA VAL A 330 -21.60 17.54 6.35
C VAL A 330 -22.63 18.42 5.64
N THR A 331 -22.93 19.60 6.20
CA THR A 331 -23.97 20.49 5.68
C THR A 331 -23.47 21.37 4.53
N TYR A 332 -24.39 22.03 3.82
CA TYR A 332 -24.06 22.98 2.76
C TYR A 332 -23.22 24.15 3.25
N GLU A 333 -23.48 24.63 4.47
CA GLU A 333 -22.74 25.72 5.11
C GLU A 333 -21.30 25.30 5.38
N ILE A 334 -21.09 24.10 5.93
CA ILE A 334 -19.73 23.56 6.16
C ILE A 334 -18.96 23.44 4.84
N VAL A 335 -19.64 22.97 3.79
CA VAL A 335 -19.03 22.84 2.47
C VAL A 335 -18.64 24.21 1.91
N ARG A 336 -19.59 25.14 1.86
CA ARG A 336 -19.40 26.48 1.28
C ARG A 336 -18.36 27.31 2.06
N ASP A 337 -18.44 27.29 3.38
CA ASP A 337 -17.71 28.24 4.23
C ASP A 337 -16.31 27.71 4.60
N ASP A 338 -16.13 26.40 4.74
CA ASP A 338 -14.86 25.79 5.15
C ASP A 338 -14.21 24.94 4.04
N LEU A 339 -14.92 23.93 3.49
CA LEU A 339 -14.31 22.90 2.63
C LEU A 339 -13.99 23.38 1.20
N GLU A 340 -14.87 24.14 0.57
CA GLU A 340 -14.69 24.66 -0.79
C GLU A 340 -13.53 25.66 -0.90
N PRO A 341 -13.37 26.66 0.02
CA PRO A 341 -12.19 27.52 -0.01
C PRO A 341 -10.88 26.73 0.16
N TRP A 342 -10.86 25.76 1.09
CA TRP A 342 -9.70 24.92 1.33
C TRP A 342 -9.34 24.04 0.13
N SER A 343 -10.31 23.40 -0.53
CA SER A 343 -10.06 22.53 -1.68
C SER A 343 -9.44 23.29 -2.86
N ARG A 344 -9.86 24.55 -3.10
CA ARG A 344 -9.28 25.42 -4.13
C ARG A 344 -7.81 25.72 -3.83
N GLN A 345 -7.49 26.04 -2.58
CA GLN A 345 -6.10 26.21 -2.13
C GLN A 345 -5.31 24.90 -2.25
N TYR A 346 -5.94 23.77 -1.93
CA TYR A 346 -5.34 22.45 -2.08
C TYR A 346 -4.94 22.19 -3.54
N LYS A 347 -5.83 22.47 -4.50
CA LYS A 347 -5.53 22.34 -5.95
C LYS A 347 -4.40 23.28 -6.37
N ALA A 348 -4.47 24.56 -6.00
CA ALA A 348 -3.50 25.59 -6.40
C ALA A 348 -2.03 25.25 -6.05
N VAL A 349 -1.80 24.63 -4.89
CA VAL A 349 -0.45 24.22 -4.43
C VAL A 349 0.12 23.03 -5.22
N GLY A 350 -0.72 22.21 -5.86
CA GLY A 350 -0.23 21.07 -6.65
C GLY A 350 0.19 21.42 -8.07
N THR A 351 -0.39 22.48 -8.63
CA THR A 351 -0.13 22.94 -9.99
C THR A 351 1.18 23.72 -10.14
N THR A 352 1.83 24.12 -9.03
CA THR A 352 3.09 24.89 -9.07
C THR A 352 4.34 24.05 -9.26
N PHE A 353 4.23 22.72 -9.38
CA PHE A 353 5.30 21.85 -9.89
C PHE A 353 5.12 21.60 -11.41
N GLY A 354 4.86 22.66 -12.17
CA GLY A 354 5.14 22.65 -13.61
C GLY A 354 6.63 22.38 -13.84
N PRO A 355 7.02 21.78 -14.98
CA PRO A 355 8.42 21.48 -15.27
C PRO A 355 9.24 22.76 -15.07
N LYS A 356 10.27 22.68 -14.21
CA LYS A 356 11.29 23.72 -14.17
C LYS A 356 11.83 23.76 -15.60
N SER A 357 11.52 24.83 -16.33
CA SER A 357 12.17 25.15 -17.58
C SER A 357 13.66 25.26 -17.27
N THR A 358 14.38 24.19 -17.60
CA THR A 358 15.84 24.10 -17.59
C THR A 358 16.43 25.02 -18.63
#